data_AF-A0A370EE79-F1
#
_entry.id   AF-A0A370EE79-F1
#
_cell.length_a   1.000
_cell.length_b   1.000
_cell.length_c   1.000
_cell.angle_alpha   90.00
_cell.angle_beta   90.00
_cell.angle_gamma   90.00
#
_symmetry.space_group_name_H-M   'P 1'
#
loop_
_entity.id
_entity.type
_entity.pdbx_description
1 polymer ?
#
loop_
_entity_poly.entity_id
_entity_poly.type
_entity_poly.pdbx_seq_one_letter_code
_entity_poly.pdbx_strand_id
1 'polypeptide(L)'
;MVQFAEITKSLIRKGNIPRAKKCLEVAERLLTTGNAETKNLIVNIYIFSVSTFMELRKCNIANMFPQSLRKEYIAQINTSGV
;
A
#
# COMPACT_ATOMS: atom_id res chain seq x y z
N MET A 1 -1.71 3.68 -11.31
CA MET A 1 -1.61 3.06 -9.97
C MET A 1 -1.15 1.61 -9.96
N VAL A 2 -1.58 0.75 -10.90
CA VAL A 2 -1.15 -0.66 -10.98
C VAL A 2 0.37 -0.82 -11.06
N GLN A 3 1.05 -0.10 -11.96
CA GLN A 3 2.51 -0.12 -12.06
C GLN A 3 3.21 0.33 -10.76
N PHE A 4 2.61 1.28 -10.04
CA PHE A 4 3.15 1.74 -8.76
C PHE A 4 3.08 0.63 -7.70
N ALA A 5 1.96 -0.12 -7.67
CA ALA A 5 1.81 -1.28 -6.80
C ALA A 5 2.81 -2.38 -7.16
N GLU A 6 3.01 -2.67 -8.44
CA GLU A 6 4.00 -3.64 -8.94
C GLU A 6 5.43 -3.27 -8.53
N ILE A 7 5.81 -1.99 -8.64
CA ILE A 7 7.11 -1.49 -8.21
C ILE A 7 7.28 -1.69 -6.70
N THR A 8 6.29 -1.29 -5.89
CA THR A 8 6.34 -1.48 -4.43
C THR A 8 6.45 -2.96 -4.08
N LYS A 9 5.65 -3.83 -4.71
CA LYS A 9 5.73 -5.30 -4.54
C LYS A 9 7.11 -5.84 -4.91
N SER A 10 7.69 -5.38 -6.01
CA SER A 10 9.04 -5.79 -6.43
C SER A 10 10.12 -5.32 -5.46
N LEU A 11 10.01 -4.11 -4.89
CA LEU A 11 10.94 -3.60 -3.89
C LEU A 11 10.85 -4.40 -2.59
N ILE A 12 9.64 -4.73 -2.16
CA ILE A 12 9.39 -5.61 -1.01
C ILE A 12 9.95 -7.01 -1.28
N ARG A 13 9.84 -7.53 -2.53
CA ARG A 13 10.42 -8.83 -2.94
C ARG A 13 11.93 -8.84 -2.95
N LYS A 14 12.56 -7.72 -3.31
CA LYS A 14 14.01 -7.57 -3.23
C LYS A 14 14.54 -7.34 -1.81
N GLY A 15 13.68 -7.22 -0.79
CA GLY A 15 14.09 -6.82 0.56
C GLY A 15 14.55 -5.35 0.65
N ASN A 16 14.26 -4.54 -0.36
CA ASN A 16 14.62 -3.12 -0.37
C ASN A 16 13.53 -2.30 0.34
N ILE A 17 13.44 -2.53 1.63
CA ILE A 17 12.51 -1.89 2.56
C ILE A 17 12.60 -0.34 2.55
N PRO A 18 13.77 0.32 2.52
CA PRO A 18 13.82 1.79 2.55
C PRO A 18 13.25 2.42 1.27
N ARG A 19 13.42 1.79 0.10
CA ARG A 19 12.77 2.24 -1.14
C ARG A 19 11.27 1.98 -1.12
N ALA A 20 10.85 0.82 -0.62
CA ALA A 20 9.43 0.52 -0.46
C ALA A 20 8.75 1.56 0.45
N LYS A 21 9.40 1.95 1.55
CA LYS A 21 8.92 3.02 2.44
C LYS A 21 8.72 4.34 1.70
N LYS A 22 9.68 4.77 0.87
CA LYS A 22 9.53 5.97 0.03
C LYS A 22 8.32 5.87 -0.91
N CYS A 23 8.10 4.72 -1.55
CA CYS A 23 6.90 4.52 -2.38
C CYS A 23 5.61 4.61 -1.56
N LEU A 24 5.60 4.09 -0.33
CA LEU A 24 4.45 4.20 0.57
C LEU A 24 4.19 5.65 0.99
N GLU A 25 5.21 6.43 1.29
CA GLU A 25 5.06 7.87 1.59
C GLU A 25 4.52 8.66 0.39
N VAL A 26 4.97 8.34 -0.82
CA VAL A 26 4.43 8.96 -2.04
C VAL A 26 2.97 8.57 -2.25
N ALA A 27 2.62 7.30 -2.04
CA ALA A 27 1.24 6.84 -2.13
C ALA A 27 0.35 7.50 -1.08
N GLU A 28 0.85 7.71 0.14
CA GLU A 28 0.11 8.43 1.19
C GLU A 28 -0.10 9.89 0.81
N ARG A 29 0.95 10.56 0.31
CA ARG A 29 0.82 11.94 -0.14
C ARG A 29 -0.23 12.04 -1.25
N LEU A 30 -0.20 11.14 -2.24
CA LEU A 30 -1.21 11.08 -3.30
C LEU A 30 -2.63 10.78 -2.77
N LEU A 31 -2.75 10.03 -1.68
CA LEU A 31 -4.04 9.77 -1.02
C LEU A 31 -4.55 11.02 -0.28
N THR A 32 -3.66 11.82 0.31
CA THR A 32 -4.05 13.04 1.01
C THR A 32 -4.32 14.19 0.05
N THR A 33 -3.42 14.43 -0.91
CA THR A 33 -3.51 15.57 -1.85
C THR A 33 -4.27 15.28 -3.13
N GLY A 34 -4.49 14.01 -3.48
CA GLY A 34 -5.19 13.63 -4.72
C GLY A 34 -6.70 13.91 -4.67
N ASN A 35 -7.31 14.00 -5.85
CA ASN A 35 -8.75 14.18 -5.99
C ASN A 35 -9.52 12.88 -5.62
N ALA A 36 -10.83 12.96 -5.41
CA ALA A 36 -11.66 11.81 -4.99
C ALA A 36 -11.42 10.55 -5.86
N GLU A 37 -11.33 10.70 -7.17
CA GLU A 37 -11.01 9.60 -8.10
C GLU A 37 -9.61 9.02 -7.87
N THR A 38 -8.61 9.87 -7.64
CA THR A 38 -7.24 9.41 -7.36
C THR A 38 -7.20 8.64 -6.06
N LYS A 39 -7.84 9.15 -5.00
CA LYS A 39 -7.96 8.46 -3.71
C LYS A 39 -8.61 7.10 -3.88
N ASN A 40 -9.71 7.04 -4.61
CA ASN A 40 -10.42 5.80 -4.90
C ASN A 40 -9.55 4.79 -5.65
N LEU A 41 -8.75 5.23 -6.63
CA LEU A 41 -7.79 4.39 -7.34
C LEU A 41 -6.66 3.90 -6.43
N ILE A 42 -6.19 4.70 -5.47
CA ILE A 42 -5.17 4.26 -4.50
C ILE A 42 -5.75 3.15 -3.63
N VAL A 43 -6.92 3.39 -3.03
CA VAL A 43 -7.52 2.44 -2.09
C VAL A 43 -7.93 1.15 -2.79
N ASN A 44 -8.66 1.24 -3.91
CA ASN A 44 -9.18 0.04 -4.58
C ASN A 44 -8.14 -0.73 -5.38
N ILE A 45 -7.12 -0.08 -5.94
CA ILE A 45 -6.12 -0.76 -6.78
C ILE A 45 -4.81 -0.94 -6.02
N TYR A 46 -4.25 0.13 -5.49
CA TYR A 46 -2.92 0.08 -4.87
C TYR A 46 -2.94 -0.61 -3.52
N ILE A 47 -3.79 -0.18 -2.59
CA ILE A 47 -3.91 -0.81 -1.27
C ILE A 47 -4.38 -2.24 -1.42
N PHE A 48 -5.39 -2.52 -2.23
CA PHE A 48 -5.84 -3.90 -2.47
C PHE A 48 -4.71 -4.81 -2.96
N SER A 49 -3.98 -4.40 -4.00
CA SER A 49 -2.89 -5.21 -4.55
C SER A 49 -1.72 -5.39 -3.58
N VAL A 50 -1.44 -4.37 -2.74
CA VAL A 50 -0.38 -4.44 -1.72
C VAL A 50 -0.82 -5.31 -0.54
N SER A 51 -2.06 -5.18 -0.08
CA SER A 51 -2.66 -5.99 1.00
C SER A 51 -2.64 -7.47 0.68
N THR A 52 -3.14 -7.87 -0.50
CA THR A 52 -3.11 -9.27 -0.92
C THR A 52 -1.69 -9.83 -0.95
N PHE A 53 -0.73 -9.05 -1.44
CA PHE A 53 0.66 -9.47 -1.49
C PHE A 53 1.31 -9.59 -0.10
N MET A 54 0.89 -8.75 0.85
CA MET A 54 1.40 -8.75 2.22
C MET A 54 0.88 -9.91 3.04
N GLU A 55 -0.41 -10.23 2.92
CA GLU A 55 -1.05 -11.41 3.51
C GLU A 55 -0.35 -12.69 3.04
N LEU A 56 -0.15 -12.83 1.73
CA LEU A 56 0.56 -13.98 1.14
C LEU A 56 1.99 -14.15 1.66
N ARG A 57 2.63 -13.07 2.11
CA ARG A 57 4.03 -13.06 2.56
C ARG A 57 4.21 -12.97 4.07
N LYS A 58 3.13 -12.89 4.86
CA LYS A 58 3.14 -12.60 6.32
C LYS A 58 4.17 -11.53 6.70
N CYS A 59 4.27 -10.49 5.89
CA CYS A 59 5.34 -9.52 6.02
C CYS A 59 4.96 -8.43 7.02
N ASN A 60 5.72 -8.31 8.11
CA ASN A 60 5.49 -7.37 9.22
C ASN A 60 5.92 -5.91 8.89
N ILE A 61 5.82 -5.53 7.62
CA ILE A 61 6.13 -4.17 7.14
C ILE A 61 4.95 -3.23 7.32
N ALA A 62 3.79 -3.73 7.79
CA ALA A 62 2.65 -2.93 8.26
C ALA A 62 3.09 -1.81 9.22
N ASN A 63 4.13 -2.05 10.02
CA ASN A 63 4.67 -1.04 10.94
C ASN A 63 5.48 0.08 10.26
N MET A 64 5.84 -0.08 8.99
CA MET A 64 6.53 0.95 8.19
C MET A 64 5.58 1.80 7.35
N PHE A 65 4.30 1.44 7.32
CA PHE A 65 3.32 2.28 6.66
C PHE A 65 3.11 3.56 7.45
N PRO A 66 3.06 4.71 6.77
CA PRO A 66 2.65 5.94 7.40
C PRO A 66 1.15 5.88 7.80
N GLN A 67 0.76 6.71 8.77
CA GLN A 67 -0.46 6.51 9.56
C GLN A 67 -1.76 6.44 8.74
N SER A 68 -1.88 7.25 7.68
CA SER A 68 -3.11 7.35 6.89
C SER A 68 -3.27 6.13 5.99
N LEU A 69 -2.20 5.72 5.31
CA LEU A 69 -2.20 4.59 4.41
C LEU A 69 -2.28 3.26 5.18
N ARG A 70 -1.71 3.22 6.40
CA ARG A 70 -1.87 2.10 7.33
C ARG A 70 -3.32 1.94 7.78
N LYS A 71 -4.03 3.04 8.02
CA LYS A 71 -5.44 3.00 8.43
C LYS A 71 -6.32 2.39 7.33
N GLU A 72 -6.14 2.84 6.09
CA GLU A 72 -6.86 2.29 4.93
C GLU A 72 -6.48 0.84 4.64
N TYR A 73 -5.19 0.50 4.80
CA TYR A 73 -4.72 -0.88 4.71
C TYR A 73 -5.43 -1.77 5.74
N ILE A 74 -5.39 -1.41 7.03
CA ILE A 74 -6.04 -2.16 8.10
C ILE A 74 -7.54 -2.25 7.84
N ALA A 75 -8.18 -1.16 7.42
CA ALA A 75 -9.61 -1.16 7.07
C ALA A 75 -9.89 -2.15 5.93
N GLN A 76 -9.06 -2.16 4.88
CA GLN A 76 -9.20 -3.11 3.79
C GLN A 76 -8.95 -4.56 4.21
N ILE A 77 -7.96 -4.84 5.06
CA ILE A 77 -7.71 -6.21 5.52
C ILE A 77 -8.88 -6.70 6.37
N ASN A 78 -9.38 -5.86 7.29
CA ASN A 78 -10.55 -6.18 8.09
C ASN A 78 -11.83 -6.34 7.26
N THR A 79 -12.00 -5.57 6.18
CA THR A 79 -13.17 -5.69 5.30
C THR A 79 -13.07 -6.85 4.31
N SER A 80 -11.86 -7.14 3.84
CA SER A 80 -11.63 -8.17 2.81
C SER A 80 -11.59 -9.58 3.40
N GLY A 81 -11.47 -9.71 4.73
CA GLY A 81 -11.72 -10.95 5.47
C GLY A 81 -11.12 -12.21 4.82
N VAL A 82 -9.89 -12.11 4.32
CA VAL A 82 -9.10 -13.27 3.88
C VAL A 82 -8.47 -13.93 5.12
#